data_AF-A0A533UEP6-F1
#
_entry.id   AF-A0A533UEP6-F1
#
_cell.length_a   1.000
_cell.length_b   1.000
_cell.length_c   1.000
_cell.angle_alpha   90.00
_cell.angle_beta   90.00
_cell.angle_gamma   90.00
#
_symmetry.space_group_name_H-M   'P 1'
#
loop_
_entity.id
_entity.type
_entity.pdbx_description
1 polymer ?
#
loop_
_entity_poly.entity_id
_entity_poly.type
_entity_poly.pdbx_seq_one_letter_code
_entity_poly.pdbx_strand_id
1 'polypeptide(L)'
;TKKVEDITAEEMKKIKGSDIFPNVDLYSASAYYMLKIPIDLNTPIFAISRVAGWTAHIIEEKFAEAAPKPMLYRPKAVYVGKYCGPSGCEYVPLEKRQ
;
A
#
# COMPACT_ATOMS: atom_id res chain seq x y z
N THR A 1 12.30 3.65 -23.38
CA THR A 1 12.06 3.97 -21.96
C THR A 1 12.80 5.22 -21.51
N LYS A 2 14.13 5.36 -21.74
CA LYS A 2 14.91 6.54 -21.33
C LYS A 2 14.32 7.90 -21.72
N LYS A 3 13.91 8.09 -22.98
CA LYS A 3 13.26 9.34 -23.42
C LYS A 3 11.97 9.67 -22.65
N VAL A 4 11.20 8.66 -22.27
CA VAL A 4 9.97 8.84 -21.48
C VAL A 4 10.32 9.25 -20.06
N GLU A 5 11.34 8.62 -19.46
CA GLU A 5 11.90 8.99 -18.16
C GLU A 5 12.37 10.45 -18.13
N ASP A 6 13.24 10.85 -19.07
CA ASP A 6 13.83 12.18 -19.10
C ASP A 6 12.76 13.27 -19.22
N ILE A 7 11.82 13.11 -20.16
CA ILE A 7 10.72 14.07 -20.38
C ILE A 7 9.79 14.11 -19.17
N THR A 8 9.42 12.94 -18.61
CA THR A 8 8.51 12.88 -17.47
C THR A 8 9.13 13.52 -16.24
N ALA A 9 10.42 13.29 -15.98
CA ALA A 9 11.13 13.91 -14.87
C ALA A 9 11.20 15.45 -15.02
N GLU A 10 11.50 15.95 -16.22
CA GLU A 10 11.53 17.39 -16.50
C GLU A 10 10.17 18.05 -16.30
N GLU A 11 9.10 17.47 -16.84
CA GLU A 11 7.74 18.00 -16.70
C GLU A 11 7.24 17.92 -15.25
N MET A 12 7.52 16.83 -14.55
CA MET A 12 7.17 16.68 -13.14
C MET A 12 7.88 17.72 -12.28
N LYS A 13 9.15 18.05 -12.57
CA LYS A 13 9.89 19.11 -11.89
C LYS A 13 9.26 20.49 -12.13
N LYS A 14 8.85 20.79 -13.36
CA LYS A 14 8.15 22.06 -13.70
C LYS A 14 6.84 22.21 -12.94
N ILE A 15 6.05 21.14 -12.83
CA ILE A 15 4.71 21.17 -12.21
C ILE A 15 4.78 21.15 -10.68
N LYS A 16 5.64 20.30 -10.12
CA LYS A 16 5.68 20.02 -8.66
C LYS A 16 6.73 20.85 -7.92
N GLY A 17 7.70 21.44 -8.63
CA GLY A 17 8.81 22.17 -8.03
C GLY A 17 9.84 21.29 -7.31
N SER A 18 9.77 19.96 -7.50
CA SER A 18 10.64 18.98 -6.84
C SER A 18 11.09 17.91 -7.83
N ASP A 19 12.30 17.38 -7.64
CA ASP A 19 12.79 16.26 -8.44
C ASP A 19 11.98 14.99 -8.14
N ILE A 20 11.38 14.41 -9.18
CA ILE A 20 10.62 13.15 -9.12
C ILE A 20 11.25 12.18 -10.10
N PHE A 21 11.77 11.08 -9.57
CA PHE A 21 12.43 10.04 -10.34
C PHE A 21 11.45 8.91 -10.68
N PRO A 22 11.64 8.22 -11.81
CA PRO A 22 10.82 7.06 -12.13
C PRO A 22 11.02 5.95 -11.11
N ASN A 23 9.94 5.30 -10.73
CA ASN A 23 10.01 4.13 -9.87
C ASN A 23 10.33 2.86 -10.70
N VAL A 24 10.51 1.74 -10.00
CA VAL A 24 10.80 0.45 -10.64
C VAL A 24 9.71 -0.01 -11.61
N ASP A 25 8.46 0.45 -11.44
CA ASP A 25 7.32 0.01 -12.23
C ASP A 25 7.37 0.49 -13.68
N LEU A 26 8.02 1.63 -13.95
CA LEU A 26 8.26 2.11 -15.32
C LEU A 26 9.03 1.06 -16.13
N TYR A 27 10.02 0.42 -15.48
CA TYR A 27 10.89 -0.55 -16.10
C TYR A 27 10.30 -1.96 -16.07
N SER A 28 9.67 -2.37 -14.97
CA SER A 28 9.07 -3.71 -14.85
C SER A 28 7.89 -3.89 -15.81
N ALA A 29 7.04 -2.87 -16.00
CA ALA A 29 5.95 -2.92 -16.95
C ALA A 29 6.46 -3.07 -18.40
N SER A 30 7.52 -2.33 -18.74
CA SER A 30 8.18 -2.45 -20.05
C SER A 30 8.75 -3.87 -20.25
N ALA A 31 9.36 -4.44 -19.21
CA ALA A 31 9.92 -5.79 -19.24
C ALA A 31 8.83 -6.87 -19.44
N TYR A 32 7.74 -6.81 -18.67
CA TYR A 32 6.62 -7.75 -18.80
C TYR A 32 5.96 -7.67 -20.19
N TYR A 33 5.81 -6.46 -20.73
CA TYR A 33 5.31 -6.26 -22.09
C TYR A 33 6.22 -6.92 -23.14
N MET A 34 7.55 -6.74 -23.03
CA MET A 34 8.52 -7.38 -23.93
C MET A 34 8.49 -8.91 -23.83
N LEU A 35 8.17 -9.46 -22.65
CA LEU A 35 7.99 -10.89 -22.42
C LEU A 35 6.63 -11.43 -22.89
N LYS A 36 5.77 -10.57 -23.49
CA LYS A 36 4.41 -10.91 -23.94
C LYS A 36 3.51 -11.43 -22.82
N ILE A 37 3.75 -10.97 -21.60
CA ILE A 37 2.92 -11.29 -20.45
C ILE A 37 1.65 -10.42 -20.54
N PRO A 38 0.45 -10.99 -20.41
CA PRO A 38 -0.78 -10.21 -20.30
C PRO A 38 -0.70 -9.19 -19.17
N ILE A 39 -1.12 -7.95 -19.44
CA ILE A 39 -1.00 -6.82 -18.49
C ILE A 39 -1.71 -7.13 -17.16
N ASP A 40 -2.81 -7.88 -17.20
CA ASP A 40 -3.58 -8.31 -16.03
C ASP A 40 -2.75 -9.18 -15.06
N LEU A 41 -1.62 -9.72 -15.51
CA LEU A 41 -0.72 -10.56 -14.70
C LEU A 41 0.45 -9.80 -14.06
N ASN A 42 0.57 -8.48 -14.27
CA ASN A 42 1.66 -7.69 -13.69
C ASN A 42 1.67 -7.78 -12.14
N THR A 43 0.51 -7.58 -11.50
CA THR A 43 0.39 -7.66 -10.03
C THR A 43 0.55 -9.09 -9.49
N PRO A 44 -0.04 -10.13 -10.12
CA PRO A 44 0.24 -11.52 -9.75
C PRO A 44 1.72 -11.89 -9.79
N ILE A 45 2.49 -11.47 -10.81
CA ILE A 45 3.93 -11.76 -10.90
C ILE A 45 4.71 -11.06 -9.77
N PHE A 46 4.36 -9.80 -9.49
CA PHE A 46 4.91 -9.09 -8.34
C PHE A 46 4.64 -9.87 -7.04
N ALA A 47 3.42 -10.36 -6.84
CA ALA A 47 3.05 -11.13 -5.66
C ALA A 47 3.88 -12.42 -5.55
N ILE A 48 4.03 -13.18 -6.64
CA ILE A 48 4.86 -14.40 -6.68
C ILE A 48 6.29 -14.10 -6.22
N SER A 49 6.90 -13.03 -6.74
CA SER A 49 8.24 -12.62 -6.32
C SER A 49 8.27 -12.22 -4.83
N ARG A 50 7.22 -11.56 -4.33
CA ARG A 50 7.17 -11.04 -2.97
C ARG A 50 6.87 -12.10 -1.90
N VAL A 51 6.33 -13.26 -2.26
CA VAL A 51 6.10 -14.39 -1.34
C VAL A 51 7.35 -14.69 -0.52
N ALA A 52 8.54 -14.70 -1.12
CA ALA A 52 9.79 -14.98 -0.39
C ALA A 52 10.08 -13.95 0.72
N GLY A 53 9.81 -12.66 0.47
CA GLY A 53 9.98 -11.62 1.48
C GLY A 53 8.89 -11.67 2.56
N TRP A 54 7.65 -11.94 2.16
CA TRP A 54 6.55 -12.10 3.13
C TRP A 54 6.76 -13.27 4.07
N THR A 55 7.20 -14.43 3.55
CA THR A 55 7.50 -15.59 4.40
C THR A 55 8.69 -15.31 5.31
N ALA A 56 9.73 -14.64 4.83
CA ALA A 56 10.86 -14.23 5.66
C ALA A 56 10.41 -13.32 6.83
N HIS A 57 9.61 -12.28 6.57
CA HIS A 57 9.10 -11.41 7.63
C HIS A 57 8.22 -12.15 8.64
N ILE A 58 7.38 -13.09 8.20
CA ILE A 58 6.56 -13.91 9.11
C ILE A 58 7.46 -14.78 10.01
N ILE A 59 8.53 -15.36 9.45
CA ILE A 59 9.47 -16.18 10.20
C ILE A 59 10.22 -15.31 11.22
N GLU A 60 10.70 -14.15 10.80
CA GLU A 60 11.38 -13.18 11.67
C GLU A 60 10.49 -12.76 12.84
N GLU A 61 9.23 -12.39 12.57
CA GLU A 61 8.29 -11.96 13.59
C GLU A 61 7.97 -13.07 14.61
N LYS A 62 7.85 -14.32 14.15
CA LYS A 62 7.45 -15.44 15.00
C LYS A 62 8.59 -16.09 15.77
N PHE A 63 9.77 -16.17 15.17
CA PHE A 63 10.83 -17.05 15.63
C PHE A 63 12.19 -16.37 15.81
N ALA A 64 12.43 -15.19 15.22
CA ALA A 64 13.75 -14.58 15.34
C ALA A 64 13.95 -13.93 16.71
N GLU A 65 15.15 -14.13 17.26
CA GLU A 65 15.67 -13.46 18.45
C GLU A 65 15.92 -11.95 18.24
N ALA A 66 15.68 -11.44 17.01
CA ALA A 66 15.89 -10.05 16.64
C ALA A 66 14.97 -9.07 17.40
N ALA A 67 13.82 -9.55 17.88
CA ALA A 67 12.97 -8.84 18.82
C ALA A 67 12.86 -9.65 20.14
N PRO A 68 12.86 -9.00 21.31
CA PRO A 68 12.88 -9.69 22.61
C PRO A 68 11.65 -10.59 22.87
N LYS A 69 10.56 -10.44 22.10
CA LYS A 69 9.39 -11.33 22.11
C LYS A 69 8.49 -11.07 20.89
N PRO A 70 7.84 -12.10 20.31
CA PRO A 70 6.72 -11.91 19.39
C PRO A 70 5.61 -11.05 20.04
N MET A 71 5.11 -10.05 19.33
CA MET A 71 4.13 -9.09 19.86
C MET A 71 2.83 -9.11 19.05
N LEU A 72 1.69 -9.05 19.75
CA LEU A 72 0.39 -8.89 19.11
C LEU A 72 0.21 -7.45 18.60
N TYR A 73 0.01 -7.28 17.30
CA TYR A 73 -0.38 -5.99 16.71
C TYR A 73 -1.80 -5.61 17.13
N ARG A 74 -1.93 -4.59 17.98
CA ARG A 74 -3.22 -4.02 18.41
C ARG A 74 -3.13 -2.49 18.53
N PRO A 75 -3.17 -1.75 17.40
CA PRO A 75 -3.23 -0.29 17.44
C PRO A 75 -4.54 0.19 18.09
N LYS A 76 -4.52 1.37 18.71
CA LYS A 76 -5.70 2.04 19.25
C LYS A 76 -6.19 3.09 18.24
N ALA A 77 -7.48 3.41 18.30
CA ALA A 77 -8.07 4.51 17.55
C ALA A 77 -8.65 5.56 18.51
N VAL A 78 -8.60 6.82 18.09
CA VAL A 78 -9.26 7.92 18.80
C VAL A 78 -10.69 8.05 18.26
N TYR A 79 -11.67 8.07 19.16
CA TYR A 79 -13.07 8.29 18.78
C TYR A 79 -13.32 9.76 18.44
N VAL A 80 -13.71 10.04 17.20
CA VAL A 80 -14.07 11.38 16.69
C VAL A 80 -15.54 11.46 16.24
N GLY A 81 -16.34 10.46 16.61
CA GLY A 81 -17.77 10.43 16.30
C GLY A 81 -18.57 11.42 17.14
N LYS A 82 -19.84 11.59 16.79
CA LYS A 82 -20.77 12.45 17.55
C LYS A 82 -20.90 11.92 18.97
N TYR A 83 -20.55 12.73 19.95
CA TYR A 83 -20.71 12.39 21.36
C TYR A 83 -22.14 12.69 21.80
N CYS A 84 -22.90 11.64 22.10
CA CYS A 84 -24.29 11.74 22.58
C CYS A 84 -24.39 11.64 24.12
N GLY A 85 -23.28 11.81 24.84
CA GLY A 85 -23.21 11.63 26.29
C GLY A 85 -22.81 10.22 26.73
N PRO A 86 -22.74 9.98 28.06
CA PRO A 86 -22.28 8.70 28.64
C PRO A 86 -23.16 7.50 28.28
N SER A 87 -24.46 7.74 28.08
CA SER A 87 -25.47 6.71 27.77
C SER A 87 -25.49 6.30 26.29
N GLY A 88 -24.65 6.91 25.45
CA GLY A 88 -24.64 6.67 24.00
C GLY A 88 -25.77 7.37 23.26
N CYS A 89 -25.76 7.26 21.93
CA CYS A 89 -26.85 7.77 21.10
C CYS A 89 -28.03 6.80 21.16
N GLU A 90 -29.25 7.32 21.30
CA GLU A 90 -30.44 6.50 21.19
C GLU A 90 -30.57 5.92 19.77
N TYR A 91 -30.87 4.63 19.71
CA TYR A 91 -31.14 3.97 18.44
C TYR A 91 -32.52 4.41 17.92
N VAL A 92 -32.55 4.99 16.71
CA VAL A 92 -33.79 5.30 15.99
C VAL A 92 -34.05 4.19 14.96
N PRO A 93 -35.20 3.49 15.01
CA PRO A 93 -35.60 2.51 14.00
C PRO A 93 -35.56 3.10 12.58
N LEU A 94 -35.27 2.26 11.59
CA LEU A 94 -35.03 2.71 10.22
C LEU A 94 -36.22 3.49 9.66
N GLU A 95 -37.44 3.05 9.96
CA GLU A 95 -38.71 3.61 9.50
C GLU A 95 -38.99 5.00 10.09
N LYS A 96 -38.26 5.38 11.15
CA LYS A 96 -38.41 6.65 11.87
C LYS A 96 -37.28 7.64 11.59
N ARG A 97 -36.36 7.32 10.68
CA ARG A 97 -35.32 8.23 10.21
C ARG A 97 -35.90 9.05 9.04
N GLN A 98 -35.66 10.36 9.04
CA GLN A 98 -36.01 11.24 7.91
C GLN A 98 -35.08 11.01 6.72
#